data_AF-A0A0L0B9K4-F1
#
_entry.id   AF-A0A0L0B9K4-F1
#
_cell.length_a   1.000
_cell.length_b   1.000
_cell.length_c   1.000
_cell.angle_alpha   90.00
_cell.angle_beta   90.00
_cell.angle_gamma   90.00
#
_symmetry.space_group_name_H-M   'P 1'
#
loop_
_entity.id
_entity.type
_entity.pdbx_description
1 polymer ?
#
loop_
_entity_poly.entity_id
_entity_poly.type
_entity_poly.pdbx_seq_one_letter_code
_entity_poly.pdbx_strand_id
1 'polypeptide(L)'
;MNAVELKLFKPKAVRAKSGDREGHEQAALMLEIELRHPDVFALIYHVPNGGQRHKAVAAKLKGQGVKAGVPDLVLPMARGGFFGLYIEFKATPPNDAAVSISQYTWIRQLSEQGYLAIVCRGHFDAMEQLRAYLRLEPTRVAV
;
A
#
# COMPACT_ATOMS: atom_id res chain seq x y z
N MET A 1 47.92 23.10 38.72
CA MET A 1 47.03 23.86 37.82
C MET A 1 46.29 22.84 36.98
N ASN A 2 44.99 22.64 37.21
CA ASN A 2 44.21 21.65 36.45
C ASN A 2 43.74 22.27 35.14
N ALA A 3 44.08 21.63 34.03
CA ALA A 3 43.65 22.03 32.70
C ALA A 3 42.12 21.87 32.59
N VAL A 4 41.44 22.94 32.21
CA VAL A 4 40.01 22.91 31.89
C VAL A 4 39.87 22.30 30.50
N GLU A 5 39.31 21.11 30.44
CA GLU A 5 39.04 20.41 29.18
C GLU A 5 37.81 21.04 28.50
N LEU A 6 38.03 21.70 27.37
CA LEU A 6 36.97 22.32 26.56
C LEU A 6 36.22 21.26 25.75
N LYS A 7 34.96 21.00 26.10
CA LYS A 7 34.06 20.15 25.32
C LYS A 7 33.59 20.91 24.07
N LEU A 8 33.98 20.42 22.88
CA LEU A 8 33.45 20.92 21.61
C LEU A 8 31.93 20.66 21.50
N PHE A 9 31.20 21.70 21.13
CA PHE A 9 29.78 21.61 20.78
C PHE A 9 29.61 20.79 19.50
N LYS A 10 28.86 19.69 19.57
CA LYS A 10 28.45 18.91 18.39
C LYS A 10 27.05 19.34 17.97
N PRO A 11 26.84 19.90 16.76
CA PRO A 11 25.50 20.25 16.31
C PRO A 11 24.64 18.99 16.23
N LYS A 12 23.45 19.05 16.84
CA LYS A 12 22.48 17.96 16.79
C LYS A 12 21.92 17.89 15.37
N ALA A 13 22.14 16.78 14.66
CA ALA A 13 21.60 16.60 13.33
C ALA A 13 20.07 16.75 13.36
N VAL A 14 19.54 17.72 12.63
CA VAL A 14 18.09 17.91 12.48
C VAL A 14 17.59 16.80 11.57
N ARG A 15 17.11 15.70 12.14
CA ARG A 15 16.42 14.65 11.37
C ARG A 15 15.15 15.27 10.81
N ALA A 16 15.03 15.32 9.49
CA ALA A 16 13.77 15.68 8.83
C ALA A 16 12.66 14.78 9.38
N LYS A 17 11.50 15.37 9.71
CA LYS A 17 10.31 14.60 10.10
C LYS A 17 10.02 13.60 8.97
N SER A 18 9.94 12.32 9.30
CA SER A 18 9.48 11.31 8.34
C SER A 18 8.03 11.64 7.98
N GLY A 19 7.82 12.26 6.81
CA GLY A 19 6.50 12.38 6.23
C GLY A 19 6.00 10.99 5.82
N ASP A 20 4.69 10.81 5.83
CA ASP A 20 4.03 9.60 5.33
C ASP A 20 4.16 9.52 3.81
N ARG A 21 5.35 9.14 3.32
CA ARG A 21 5.65 9.09 1.88
C ARG A 21 4.76 8.10 1.15
N GLU A 22 4.53 6.93 1.77
CA GLU A 22 3.66 5.89 1.24
C GLU A 22 2.24 6.43 1.04
N GLY A 23 1.66 7.08 2.06
CA GLY A 23 0.35 7.70 1.96
C GLY A 23 0.26 8.81 0.91
N HIS A 24 1.27 9.68 0.82
CA HIS A 24 1.28 10.74 -0.22
C HIS A 24 1.38 10.17 -1.65
N GLU A 25 2.22 9.16 -1.85
CA GLU A 25 2.36 8.51 -3.16
C GLU A 25 1.11 7.72 -3.54
N GLN A 26 0.47 7.05 -2.59
CA GLN A 26 -0.82 6.39 -2.82
C GLN A 26 -1.91 7.41 -3.16
N ALA A 27 -1.96 8.55 -2.49
CA ALA A 27 -2.90 9.62 -2.82
C ALA A 27 -2.68 10.17 -4.24
N ALA A 28 -1.41 10.35 -4.65
CA ALA A 28 -1.07 10.76 -6.01
C ALA A 28 -1.51 9.72 -7.06
N LEU A 29 -1.31 8.43 -6.76
CA LEU A 29 -1.82 7.33 -7.59
C LEU A 29 -3.34 7.42 -7.75
N MET A 30 -4.09 7.56 -6.65
CA MET A 30 -5.55 7.62 -6.68
C MET A 30 -6.06 8.81 -7.50
N LEU A 31 -5.42 9.97 -7.37
CA LEU A 31 -5.74 11.15 -8.20
C LEU A 31 -5.49 10.89 -9.68
N GLU A 32 -4.38 10.24 -10.05
CA GLU A 32 -4.13 9.91 -11.45
C GLU A 32 -5.15 8.90 -11.99
N ILE A 33 -5.54 7.91 -11.20
CA ILE A 33 -6.59 6.94 -11.57
C ILE A 33 -7.91 7.68 -11.79
N GLU A 34 -8.30 8.61 -10.90
CA GLU A 34 -9.52 9.42 -11.06
C GLU A 34 -9.53 10.19 -12.37
N LEU A 35 -8.40 10.83 -12.72
CA LEU A 35 -8.30 11.67 -13.90
C LEU A 35 -8.20 10.89 -15.21
N ARG A 36 -7.55 9.71 -15.21
CA ARG A 36 -7.23 8.95 -16.44
C ARG A 36 -8.09 7.70 -16.64
N HIS A 37 -8.65 7.16 -15.58
CA HIS A 37 -9.39 5.89 -15.55
C HIS A 37 -10.63 5.99 -14.64
N PRO A 38 -11.60 6.87 -14.97
CA PRO A 38 -12.76 7.13 -14.10
C PRO A 38 -13.61 5.89 -13.82
N ASP A 39 -13.68 4.95 -14.76
CA ASP A 39 -14.36 3.65 -14.61
C ASP A 39 -13.65 2.74 -13.58
N VAL A 40 -12.32 2.81 -13.52
CA VAL A 40 -11.50 2.13 -12.52
C VAL A 40 -11.63 2.82 -11.17
N PHE A 41 -11.58 4.15 -11.14
CA PHE A 41 -11.70 4.94 -9.92
C PHE A 41 -13.04 4.70 -9.21
N ALA A 42 -14.12 4.52 -9.98
CA ALA A 42 -15.44 4.20 -9.44
C ALA A 42 -15.50 2.87 -8.67
N LEU A 43 -14.54 1.95 -8.89
CA LEU A 43 -14.51 0.62 -8.30
C LEU A 43 -13.35 0.37 -7.35
N ILE A 44 -12.19 1.00 -7.59
CA ILE A 44 -11.00 0.80 -6.75
C ILE A 44 -11.17 1.50 -5.40
N TYR A 45 -10.78 0.84 -4.32
CA TYR A 45 -10.85 1.42 -2.98
C TYR A 45 -9.64 1.05 -2.12
N HIS A 46 -9.35 1.92 -1.16
CA HIS A 46 -8.35 1.68 -0.14
C HIS A 46 -8.94 0.89 1.04
N VAL A 47 -8.15 -0.05 1.55
CA VAL A 47 -8.41 -0.81 2.77
C VAL A 47 -7.61 -0.18 3.93
N PRO A 48 -8.24 0.62 4.82
CA PRO A 48 -7.55 1.34 5.89
C PRO A 48 -7.24 0.44 7.11
N ASN A 49 -6.66 -0.74 6.85
CA ASN A 49 -6.31 -1.70 7.88
C ASN A 49 -4.95 -1.41 8.53
N GLY A 50 -4.13 -0.54 7.94
CA GLY A 50 -2.87 -0.02 8.48
C GLY A 50 -3.03 1.22 9.38
N GLY A 51 -1.93 1.75 9.91
CA GLY A 51 -1.90 3.04 10.60
C GLY A 51 -2.09 3.02 12.13
N GLN A 52 -1.53 4.04 12.77
CA GLN A 52 -1.64 4.23 14.22
C GLN A 52 -3.07 4.63 14.60
N ARG A 53 -3.61 3.93 15.60
CA ARG A 53 -4.92 4.23 16.17
C ARG A 53 -4.95 3.89 17.65
N HIS A 54 -5.88 4.48 18.38
CA HIS A 54 -6.06 4.20 19.80
C HIS A 54 -6.35 2.69 20.02
N LYS A 55 -5.75 2.09 21.06
CA LYS A 55 -5.82 0.64 21.29
C LYS A 55 -7.27 0.12 21.38
N ALA A 56 -8.16 0.86 22.04
CA ALA A 56 -9.57 0.49 22.13
C ALA A 56 -10.27 0.44 20.75
N VAL A 57 -9.93 1.39 19.87
CA VAL A 57 -10.46 1.42 18.49
C VAL A 57 -9.91 0.24 17.70
N ALA A 58 -8.61 -0.07 17.82
CA ALA A 58 -8.03 -1.24 17.18
C ALA A 58 -8.69 -2.55 17.63
N ALA A 59 -8.96 -2.72 18.94
CA ALA A 59 -9.65 -3.89 19.46
C ALA A 59 -11.08 -4.02 18.92
N LYS A 60 -11.84 -2.92 18.90
CA LYS A 60 -13.19 -2.88 18.32
C LYS A 60 -13.19 -3.27 16.84
N LEU A 61 -12.30 -2.66 16.04
CA LEU A 61 -12.18 -2.94 14.61
C LEU A 61 -11.76 -4.40 14.33
N LYS A 62 -10.88 -4.96 15.16
CA LYS A 62 -10.55 -6.41 15.08
C LYS A 62 -11.78 -7.27 15.34
N GLY A 63 -12.62 -6.91 16.30
CA GLY A 63 -13.91 -7.58 16.55
C GLY A 63 -14.90 -7.45 15.39
N GLN A 64 -14.76 -6.41 14.55
CA GLN A 64 -15.53 -6.21 13.32
C GLN A 64 -14.92 -6.90 12.10
N GLY A 65 -13.80 -7.61 12.26
CA GLY A 65 -13.17 -8.38 11.18
C GLY A 65 -12.03 -7.67 10.45
N VAL A 66 -11.51 -6.55 10.95
CA VAL A 66 -10.25 -5.98 10.42
C VAL A 66 -9.11 -6.99 10.60
N LYS A 67 -8.43 -7.30 9.49
CA LYS A 67 -7.32 -8.25 9.46
C LYS A 67 -6.02 -7.52 9.14
N ALA A 68 -4.96 -7.86 9.86
CA ALA A 68 -3.63 -7.30 9.61
C ALA A 68 -3.07 -7.82 8.28
N GLY A 69 -2.39 -6.95 7.53
CA GLY A 69 -1.69 -7.30 6.30
C GLY A 69 -2.58 -7.49 5.06
N VAL A 70 -3.87 -7.16 5.12
CA VAL A 70 -4.68 -7.07 3.90
C VAL A 70 -4.07 -6.00 3.00
N PRO A 71 -3.89 -6.25 1.68
CA PRO A 71 -3.32 -5.28 0.75
C PRO A 71 -4.07 -3.95 0.73
N ASP A 72 -3.35 -2.86 0.49
CA ASP A 72 -3.86 -1.50 0.65
C ASP A 72 -4.94 -1.11 -0.36
N LEU A 73 -4.86 -1.57 -1.61
CA LEU A 73 -5.81 -1.22 -2.66
C LEU A 73 -6.46 -2.47 -3.26
N VAL A 74 -7.75 -2.37 -3.54
CA VAL A 74 -8.55 -3.43 -4.16
C VAL A 74 -9.30 -2.87 -5.36
N LEU A 75 -9.10 -3.50 -6.52
CA LEU A 75 -9.87 -3.27 -7.73
C LEU A 75 -10.70 -4.52 -8.05
N PRO A 76 -12.01 -4.53 -7.78
CA PRO A 76 -12.90 -5.66 -8.04
C PRO A 76 -13.32 -5.73 -9.52
N MET A 77 -12.36 -5.64 -10.44
CA MET A 77 -12.58 -5.71 -11.88
C MET A 77 -11.92 -6.96 -12.45
N ALA A 78 -12.70 -7.98 -12.80
CA ALA A 78 -12.17 -9.28 -13.22
C ALA A 78 -11.54 -9.22 -14.62
N ARG A 79 -10.28 -9.65 -14.74
CA ARG A 79 -9.43 -9.53 -15.95
C ARG A 79 -8.43 -10.67 -16.02
N GLY A 80 -8.14 -11.17 -17.23
CA GLY A 80 -7.03 -12.10 -17.50
C GLY A 80 -7.08 -13.45 -16.79
N GLY A 81 -8.28 -13.85 -16.36
CA GLY A 81 -8.53 -15.06 -15.55
C GLY A 81 -8.60 -14.79 -14.05
N PHE A 82 -8.30 -13.57 -13.61
CA PHE A 82 -8.34 -13.17 -12.20
C PHE A 82 -9.68 -12.52 -11.84
N PHE A 83 -10.16 -12.74 -10.61
CA PHE A 83 -11.41 -12.18 -10.12
C PHE A 83 -11.32 -10.71 -9.66
N GLY A 84 -10.11 -10.18 -9.60
CA GLY A 84 -9.82 -8.80 -9.24
C GLY A 84 -8.32 -8.61 -8.97
N LEU A 85 -7.92 -7.36 -8.77
CA LEU A 85 -6.55 -6.96 -8.48
C LEU A 85 -6.44 -6.43 -7.04
N TYR A 86 -5.45 -6.92 -6.31
CA TYR A 86 -5.03 -6.43 -5.00
C TYR A 86 -3.61 -5.88 -5.11
N ILE A 87 -3.40 -4.66 -4.61
CA ILE A 87 -2.09 -4.02 -4.58
C ILE A 87 -1.72 -3.75 -3.12
N GLU A 88 -0.65 -4.37 -2.68
CA GLU A 88 0.08 -3.97 -1.48
C GLU A 88 1.03 -2.84 -1.89
N PHE A 89 0.82 -1.64 -1.37
CA PHE A 89 1.50 -0.44 -1.81
C PHE A 89 2.63 -0.10 -0.85
N LYS A 90 3.82 0.15 -1.40
CA LYS A 90 4.99 0.62 -0.66
C LYS A 90 5.44 1.96 -1.22
N ALA A 91 6.04 2.80 -0.37
CA ALA A 91 6.70 4.01 -0.86
C ALA A 91 7.79 3.70 -1.90
N THR A 92 8.17 4.70 -2.70
CA THR A 92 9.28 4.58 -3.65
C THR A 92 10.62 4.38 -2.91
N PRO A 93 11.50 3.45 -3.35
CA PRO A 93 12.84 3.30 -2.82
C PRO A 93 13.62 4.63 -2.85
N PRO A 94 14.47 4.91 -1.85
CA PRO A 94 14.88 4.05 -0.75
C PRO A 94 13.99 4.16 0.50
N ASN A 95 12.78 4.72 0.37
CA ASN A 95 11.88 4.94 1.50
C ASN A 95 10.88 3.79 1.70
N ASP A 96 10.98 2.73 0.90
CA ASP A 96 10.07 1.60 0.96
C ASP A 96 10.24 0.81 2.26
N ALA A 97 9.11 0.43 2.86
CA ALA A 97 9.12 -0.53 3.95
C ALA A 97 9.17 -1.96 3.40
N ALA A 98 9.84 -2.86 4.13
CA ALA A 98 9.79 -4.28 3.82
C ALA A 98 8.34 -4.79 3.91
N VAL A 99 7.99 -5.73 3.03
CA VAL A 99 6.70 -6.43 3.08
C VAL A 99 6.69 -7.34 4.31
N SER A 100 5.70 -7.16 5.18
CA SER A 100 5.57 -7.96 6.40
C SER A 100 5.15 -9.40 6.11
N ILE A 101 5.41 -10.32 7.04
CA ILE A 101 5.00 -11.73 6.93
C ILE A 101 3.47 -11.87 6.74
N SER A 102 2.68 -11.06 7.44
CA SER A 102 1.22 -11.05 7.28
C SER A 102 0.79 -10.60 5.89
N GLN A 103 1.49 -9.64 5.29
CA GLN A 103 1.20 -9.18 3.93
C GLN A 103 1.54 -10.25 2.90
N TYR A 104 2.69 -10.91 3.03
CA TYR A 104 3.04 -12.07 2.20
C TYR A 104 2.00 -13.20 2.29
N THR A 105 1.51 -13.47 3.50
CA THR A 105 0.50 -14.51 3.73
C THR A 105 -0.80 -14.16 3.01
N TRP A 106 -1.25 -12.90 3.08
CA TRP A 106 -2.42 -12.43 2.36
C TRP A 106 -2.28 -12.51 0.86
N ILE A 107 -1.16 -12.04 0.31
CA ILE A 107 -0.88 -12.10 -1.13
C ILE A 107 -0.99 -13.54 -1.62
N ARG A 108 -0.34 -14.47 -0.91
CA ARG A 108 -0.43 -15.90 -1.23
C ARG A 108 -1.86 -16.43 -1.18
N GLN A 109 -2.60 -16.15 -0.11
CA GLN A 109 -3.98 -16.62 0.04
C GLN A 109 -4.90 -16.06 -1.05
N LEU A 110 -4.73 -14.79 -1.42
CA LEU A 110 -5.49 -14.17 -2.51
C LEU A 110 -5.20 -14.84 -3.86
N SER A 111 -3.93 -15.14 -4.14
CA SER A 111 -3.56 -15.91 -5.34
C SER A 111 -4.16 -17.31 -5.37
N GLU A 112 -4.18 -18.01 -4.22
CA GLU A 112 -4.83 -19.32 -4.09
C GLU A 112 -6.36 -19.25 -4.32
N GLN A 113 -6.99 -18.08 -4.15
CA GLN A 113 -8.41 -17.85 -4.42
C GLN A 113 -8.69 -17.27 -5.82
N GLY A 114 -7.68 -17.14 -6.69
CA GLY A 114 -7.85 -16.66 -8.07
C GLY A 114 -7.83 -15.14 -8.23
N TYR A 115 -7.33 -14.39 -7.24
CA TYR A 115 -7.07 -12.96 -7.38
C TYR A 115 -5.62 -12.70 -7.79
N LEU A 116 -5.40 -11.65 -8.58
CA LEU A 116 -4.04 -11.13 -8.78
C LEU A 116 -3.69 -10.27 -7.58
N ALA A 117 -2.69 -10.66 -6.80
CA ALA A 117 -2.21 -9.89 -5.66
C ALA A 117 -0.72 -9.60 -5.84
N ILE A 118 -0.35 -8.33 -5.82
CA ILE A 118 1.01 -7.87 -6.14
C ILE A 118 1.48 -6.81 -5.14
N VAL A 119 2.80 -6.68 -5.02
CA VAL A 119 3.44 -5.59 -4.27
C VAL A 119 3.94 -4.56 -5.27
N CYS A 120 3.53 -3.31 -5.11
CA CYS A 120 4.00 -2.20 -5.93
C CYS A 120 4.82 -1.23 -5.08
N ARG A 121 5.92 -0.72 -5.62
CA ARG A 121 6.82 0.25 -4.97
C ARG A 121 6.74 1.60 -5.66
N GLY A 122 5.93 2.46 -5.06
CA GLY A 122 5.70 3.81 -5.50
C GLY A 122 4.60 3.91 -6.55
N HIS A 123 4.23 5.16 -6.78
CA HIS A 123 3.14 5.54 -7.68
C HIS A 123 3.37 5.03 -9.11
N PHE A 124 4.57 5.19 -9.67
CA PHE A 124 4.86 4.79 -11.06
C PHE A 124 4.73 3.29 -11.29
N ASP A 125 5.31 2.46 -10.41
CA ASP A 125 5.19 1.00 -10.48
C ASP A 125 3.71 0.57 -10.36
N ALA A 126 2.99 1.11 -9.37
CA ALA A 126 1.57 0.78 -9.20
C ALA A 126 0.71 1.15 -10.42
N MET A 127 0.94 2.31 -11.04
CA MET A 127 0.23 2.72 -12.24
C MET A 127 0.60 1.83 -13.45
N GLU A 128 1.87 1.44 -13.59
CA GLU A 128 2.29 0.51 -14.64
C GLU A 128 1.60 -0.85 -14.51
N GLN A 129 1.60 -1.42 -13.30
CA GLN A 129 0.93 -2.69 -13.02
C GLN A 129 -0.59 -2.61 -13.23
N LEU A 130 -1.22 -1.51 -12.80
CA LEU A 130 -2.64 -1.26 -13.06
C LEU A 130 -2.92 -1.25 -14.56
N ARG A 131 -2.14 -0.50 -15.36
CA ARG A 131 -2.28 -0.45 -16.81
C ARG A 131 -2.01 -1.80 -17.49
N ALA A 132 -1.08 -2.59 -16.95
CA ALA A 132 -0.85 -3.96 -17.42
C ALA A 132 -2.08 -4.85 -17.15
N TYR A 133 -2.65 -4.77 -15.95
CA TYR A 133 -3.84 -5.52 -15.58
C TYR A 133 -5.07 -5.15 -16.43
N LEU A 134 -5.29 -3.86 -16.68
CA LEU A 134 -6.43 -3.38 -17.47
C LEU A 134 -6.36 -3.75 -18.96
N ARG A 135 -5.16 -4.06 -19.48
CA ARG A 135 -4.97 -4.56 -20.85
C ARG A 135 -5.35 -6.03 -21.01
N LEU A 136 -5.55 -6.77 -19.92
CA LEU A 136 -6.02 -8.15 -19.99
C LEU A 136 -7.50 -8.20 -20.37
N GLU A 137 -7.89 -9.25 -21.09
CA GLU A 137 -9.27 -9.47 -21.48
C GLU A 137 -10.20 -9.59 -20.26
N PRO A 138 -11.43 -9.06 -20.30
CA PRO A 138 -12.40 -9.23 -19.22
C PRO A 138 -12.63 -10.69 -18.88
N THR A 139 -12.54 -11.05 -17.60
CA THR A 139 -12.90 -12.39 -17.13
C THR A 139 -14.40 -12.49 -17.01
N ARG A 140 -14.98 -13.47 -17.70
CA ARG A 140 -16.42 -13.75 -17.69
C ARG A 140 -16.65 -15.14 -17.14
N VAL A 141 -17.62 -15.27 -16.25
CA VAL A 141 -18.14 -16.56 -15.82
C VAL A 141 -19.22 -16.96 -16.82
N ALA A 142 -19.25 -18.23 -17.22
CA ALA A 142 -20.39 -18.75 -17.99
C ALA A 142 -21.63 -18.65 -17.10
N VAL A 143 -22.56 -17.78 -17.49
CA VAL A 143 -23.84 -17.58 -16.81
C VAL A 143 -24.85 -18.59 -17.32
#